data_AF-A0A4W5NYM0-F1
#
_entry.id   AF-A0A4W5NYM0-F1
#
_cell.length_a   1.000
_cell.length_b   1.000
_cell.length_c   1.000
_cell.angle_alpha   90.00
_cell.angle_beta   90.00
_cell.angle_gamma   90.00
#
_symmetry.space_group_name_H-M   'P 1'
#
loop_
_entity.id
_entity.type
_entity.pdbx_description
1 polymer ?
#
loop_
_entity_poly.entity_id
_entity_poly.type
_entity_poly.pdbx_seq_one_letter_code
_entity_poly.pdbx_strand_id
1 'polypeptide(L)'
;PNVTAAEAMGGEEDPKEESHQGPSTLADVREEYGPAVEDLGVSEEEDLYRGAEELIQGPVKHAGPEALFEVTLPKVEDRCSLEPMLDILSYSESEWKGNTTKSTLIRTGYTKLSQRFGSLRQVRGDNYCALRATLFQVLSTSTQPPIWLQVEHISTWAEELEAREGLIGQWMFPSECRQGDGSEDAVQQLKRYMELLQNRWQAAVGCSSAEERQRLCERVFQGGEEELGLLEALKLLMLVRASEFHTTMQEGGDVPVFCWLLYARDSSDCPRTFLANHLSRVGFSGGLEQVEMFLLGYALQCTIQVYRLYMTDTEEFVTYYPDDHKEDWPCVCLVTEDDRHYNVPVGQPNGL
;
A
#
# COMPACT_ATOMS: atom_id res chain seq x y z
N PRO A 1 -29.32 -22.68 53.66
CA PRO A 1 -30.41 -23.14 54.57
C PRO A 1 -30.96 -21.97 55.38
N ASN A 2 -32.27 -21.68 55.23
CA ASN A 2 -33.10 -20.81 56.09
C ASN A 2 -32.72 -19.30 56.08
N VAL A 3 -33.58 -18.28 56.00
CA VAL A 3 -35.02 -18.06 56.25
C VAL A 3 -35.44 -16.72 55.55
N THR A 4 -36.73 -16.58 55.15
CA THR A 4 -37.65 -15.37 55.10
C THR A 4 -37.12 -13.98 54.69
N ALA A 5 -37.64 -13.29 53.67
CA ALA A 5 -39.01 -12.75 53.44
C ALA A 5 -39.41 -11.53 54.29
N ALA A 6 -39.42 -10.37 53.60
CA ALA A 6 -40.29 -9.18 53.68
C ALA A 6 -40.40 -8.36 54.98
N GLU A 7 -40.15 -7.04 54.85
CA GLU A 7 -41.13 -5.99 55.17
C GLU A 7 -40.70 -4.63 54.60
N ALA A 8 -41.69 -3.87 54.13
CA ALA A 8 -41.58 -2.54 53.53
C ALA A 8 -42.02 -1.47 54.54
N MET A 9 -41.54 -0.22 54.39
CA MET A 9 -42.31 1.05 54.53
C MET A 9 -41.39 2.28 54.60
N GLY A 10 -41.59 3.21 53.66
CA GLY A 10 -41.86 4.65 53.88
C GLY A 10 -40.81 5.58 54.50
N GLY A 11 -40.53 6.68 53.80
CA GLY A 11 -39.94 7.90 54.39
C GLY A 11 -39.39 8.88 53.36
N GLU A 12 -40.20 9.86 52.96
CA GLU A 12 -39.77 11.13 52.34
C GLU A 12 -38.83 11.91 53.28
N GLU A 13 -37.86 12.64 52.72
CA GLU A 13 -37.53 14.05 53.04
C GLU A 13 -36.27 14.52 52.27
N ASP A 14 -36.48 15.43 51.31
CA ASP A 14 -35.51 16.46 50.90
C ASP A 14 -35.63 17.62 51.91
N PRO A 15 -34.58 18.44 52.22
CA PRO A 15 -34.13 19.45 51.25
C PRO A 15 -32.66 19.97 51.39
N LYS A 16 -32.13 20.64 50.36
CA LYS A 16 -31.76 22.08 50.40
C LYS A 16 -30.96 22.55 49.18
N GLU A 17 -31.47 23.63 48.60
CA GLU A 17 -30.83 24.57 47.69
C GLU A 17 -29.58 25.24 48.31
N GLU A 18 -28.61 25.61 47.47
CA GLU A 18 -27.99 26.93 47.57
C GLU A 18 -27.54 27.43 46.18
N SER A 19 -28.14 28.55 45.80
CA SER A 19 -27.92 29.35 44.60
C SER A 19 -26.87 30.42 44.84
N HIS A 20 -26.05 30.76 43.83
CA HIS A 20 -25.50 32.11 43.70
C HIS A 20 -25.60 32.63 42.26
N GLN A 21 -26.41 33.68 42.10
CA GLN A 21 -26.53 34.59 40.94
C GLN A 21 -25.39 35.62 40.98
N GLY A 22 -24.72 35.92 39.86
CA GLY A 22 -25.00 37.08 38.98
C GLY A 22 -23.83 38.10 39.03
N PRO A 23 -23.73 39.10 38.12
CA PRO A 23 -24.78 39.63 37.25
C PRO A 23 -24.41 39.81 35.75
N SER A 24 -25.49 40.13 35.02
CA SER A 24 -25.63 40.49 33.60
C SER A 24 -25.25 41.95 33.30
N THR A 25 -24.82 42.23 32.06
CA THR A 25 -25.18 43.47 31.34
C THR A 25 -25.28 43.23 29.83
N LEU A 26 -26.46 43.53 29.26
CA LEU A 26 -26.68 43.77 27.83
C LEU A 26 -26.08 45.13 27.42
N ALA A 27 -25.52 45.20 26.21
CA ALA A 27 -25.51 46.42 25.42
C ALA A 27 -25.50 46.10 23.92
N ASP A 28 -26.52 46.58 23.23
CA ASP A 28 -26.61 46.78 21.78
C ASP A 28 -25.38 47.49 21.22
N VAL A 29 -24.75 46.97 20.17
CA VAL A 29 -24.07 47.81 19.17
C VAL A 29 -24.28 47.28 17.76
N ARG A 30 -24.79 48.22 16.96
CA ARG A 30 -25.21 48.24 15.57
C ARG A 30 -24.03 48.07 14.60
N GLU A 31 -24.30 47.41 13.48
CA GLU A 31 -23.42 47.36 12.30
C GLU A 31 -23.00 48.76 11.84
N GLU A 32 -21.69 48.97 11.63
CA GLU A 32 -21.17 50.00 10.74
C GLU A 32 -19.97 49.44 9.95
N TYR A 33 -20.13 49.41 8.63
CA TYR A 33 -19.12 49.07 7.64
C TYR A 33 -17.97 50.11 7.63
N GLY A 34 -16.74 49.63 7.56
CA GLY A 34 -15.52 50.40 7.25
C GLY A 34 -14.54 49.57 6.43
N PRO A 35 -13.69 50.18 5.58
CA PRO A 35 -13.36 49.66 4.26
C PRO A 35 -12.17 48.68 4.21
N ALA A 36 -12.11 48.01 3.05
CA ALA A 36 -11.14 47.05 2.59
C ALA A 36 -9.68 47.32 2.99
N VAL A 37 -8.99 46.24 3.37
CA VAL A 37 -7.54 46.12 3.30
C VAL A 37 -7.22 44.94 2.40
N GLU A 38 -6.45 45.26 1.37
CA GLU A 38 -5.95 44.40 0.32
C GLU A 38 -4.96 43.36 0.85
N ASP A 39 -4.93 42.22 0.15
CA ASP A 39 -3.76 41.44 -0.22
C ASP A 39 -2.87 40.86 0.91
N LEU A 40 -3.09 39.59 1.23
CA LEU A 40 -2.01 38.67 1.55
C LEU A 40 -2.22 37.38 0.78
N GLY A 41 -1.43 37.27 -0.28
CA GLY A 41 -1.43 36.21 -1.27
C GLY A 41 -1.35 34.80 -0.70
N VAL A 42 -1.96 33.92 -1.48
CA VAL A 42 -1.84 32.46 -1.44
C VAL A 42 -0.35 32.10 -1.36
N SER A 43 0.06 31.49 -0.26
CA SER A 43 1.38 30.84 -0.17
C SER A 43 1.34 29.61 -1.07
N GLU A 44 1.84 29.75 -2.29
CA GLU A 44 2.18 28.62 -3.15
C GLU A 44 3.30 27.84 -2.46
N GLU A 45 3.00 26.64 -1.97
CA GLU A 45 4.05 25.69 -1.59
C GLU A 45 4.77 25.26 -2.87
N GLU A 46 5.90 25.89 -3.14
CA GLU A 46 6.81 25.53 -4.23
C GLU A 46 7.23 24.07 -4.10
N ASP A 47 6.83 23.28 -5.09
CA ASP A 47 7.25 21.90 -5.31
C ASP A 47 8.79 21.83 -5.47
N LEU A 48 9.45 21.37 -4.40
CA LEU A 48 10.90 21.23 -4.29
C LEU A 48 11.51 20.16 -5.23
N TYR A 49 10.70 19.50 -6.07
CA TYR A 49 11.13 18.42 -6.97
C TYR A 49 11.17 18.80 -8.45
N ARG A 50 11.08 20.09 -8.80
CA ARG A 50 11.23 20.52 -10.20
C ARG A 50 12.69 20.42 -10.67
N GLY A 51 12.98 19.48 -11.57
CA GLY A 51 14.30 19.30 -12.18
C GLY A 51 14.71 20.48 -13.07
N ALA A 52 16.02 20.74 -13.19
CA ALA A 52 16.59 21.89 -13.90
C ALA A 52 16.30 21.96 -15.43
N GLU A 53 15.63 20.95 -16.00
CA GLU A 53 15.27 20.88 -17.42
C GLU A 53 13.89 21.48 -17.73
N GLU A 54 13.10 21.85 -16.71
CA GLU A 54 11.75 22.45 -16.88
C GLU A 54 11.72 23.99 -16.90
N LEU A 55 12.87 24.66 -16.75
CA LEU A 55 12.93 26.14 -16.64
C LEU A 55 13.01 26.89 -17.98
N ILE A 56 12.75 26.22 -19.11
CA ILE A 56 12.74 26.89 -20.42
C ILE A 56 11.37 26.77 -21.05
N GLN A 57 10.46 27.66 -20.68
CA GLN A 57 9.30 28.01 -21.51
C GLN A 57 8.86 29.44 -21.20
N GLY A 58 9.19 30.35 -22.11
CA GLY A 58 8.72 31.74 -22.11
C GLY A 58 7.24 31.86 -22.49
N PRO A 59 6.67 33.08 -22.51
CA PRO A 59 5.22 33.30 -22.46
C PRO A 59 4.50 32.91 -23.77
N VAL A 60 3.37 32.23 -23.58
CA VAL A 60 2.45 31.70 -24.60
C VAL A 60 1.77 32.82 -25.39
N LYS A 61 1.79 32.72 -26.73
CA LYS A 61 0.88 33.43 -27.64
C LYS A 61 -0.08 32.43 -28.28
N HIS A 62 -1.37 32.79 -28.29
CA HIS A 62 -2.52 32.04 -28.78
C HIS A 62 -2.40 31.44 -30.19
N ALA A 63 -2.89 30.20 -30.40
CA ALA A 63 -3.76 29.80 -31.52
C ALA A 63 -4.23 28.32 -31.44
N GLY A 64 -5.54 28.08 -31.62
CA GLY A 64 -6.13 26.93 -32.33
C GLY A 64 -6.29 25.58 -31.61
N PRO A 65 -7.39 24.82 -31.83
CA PRO A 65 -7.60 23.51 -31.21
C PRO A 65 -6.94 22.42 -32.06
N GLU A 66 -5.87 21.81 -31.55
CA GLU A 66 -5.22 20.65 -32.17
C GLU A 66 -5.42 19.37 -31.35
N ALA A 67 -5.35 18.26 -32.08
CA ALA A 67 -5.90 16.95 -31.80
C ALA A 67 -5.44 16.29 -30.49
N LEU A 68 -6.33 15.42 -29.99
CA LEU A 68 -6.10 14.44 -28.93
C LEU A 68 -4.68 13.86 -29.00
N PHE A 69 -3.88 14.25 -28.02
CA PHE A 69 -2.52 13.79 -27.82
C PHE A 69 -2.57 12.30 -27.47
N GLU A 70 -2.25 11.45 -28.45
CA GLU A 70 -1.95 10.05 -28.23
C GLU A 70 -0.67 10.00 -27.37
N VAL A 71 -0.85 9.78 -26.07
CA VAL A 71 0.26 9.62 -25.12
C VAL A 71 1.06 8.40 -25.55
N THR A 72 2.12 8.64 -26.31
CA THR A 72 3.06 7.61 -26.71
C THR A 72 3.89 7.31 -25.47
N LEU A 73 3.50 6.27 -24.73
CA LEU A 73 4.33 5.70 -23.65
C LEU A 73 5.73 5.43 -24.22
N PRO A 74 6.82 5.81 -23.51
CA PRO A 74 8.17 5.46 -23.95
C PRO A 74 8.23 3.95 -24.11
N LYS A 75 8.77 3.47 -25.23
CA LYS A 75 9.03 2.05 -25.48
C LYS A 75 9.71 1.46 -24.24
N VAL A 76 8.99 0.58 -23.54
CA VAL A 76 9.51 -0.16 -22.39
C VAL A 76 10.70 -0.96 -22.90
N GLU A 77 11.90 -0.49 -22.57
CA GLU A 77 13.10 -1.29 -22.74
C GLU A 77 12.90 -2.57 -21.93
N ASP A 78 13.22 -3.69 -22.57
CA ASP A 78 13.13 -5.08 -22.11
C ASP A 78 14.09 -5.32 -20.91
N ARG A 79 13.85 -4.59 -19.82
CA ARG A 79 14.68 -4.59 -18.61
C ARG A 79 13.97 -5.40 -17.54
N CYS A 80 14.74 -6.31 -16.96
CA CYS A 80 14.36 -7.10 -15.79
C CYS A 80 13.74 -6.18 -14.72
N SER A 81 12.62 -6.59 -14.12
CA SER A 81 11.92 -5.75 -13.15
C SER A 81 12.64 -5.68 -11.79
N LEU A 82 13.69 -6.49 -11.61
CA LEU A 82 14.64 -6.39 -10.51
C LEU A 82 16.08 -6.42 -11.04
N GLU A 83 16.86 -5.42 -10.65
CA GLU A 83 18.28 -5.35 -11.00
C GLU A 83 19.10 -6.46 -10.31
N PRO A 84 20.32 -6.75 -10.80
CA PRO A 84 21.26 -7.63 -10.12
C PRO A 84 21.55 -7.20 -8.68
N MET A 85 22.00 -8.15 -7.85
CA MET A 85 22.40 -7.86 -6.46
C MET A 85 23.61 -6.92 -6.41
N LEU A 86 23.51 -5.88 -5.56
CA LEU A 86 24.57 -4.93 -5.27
C LEU A 86 24.87 -4.95 -3.76
N ASP A 87 26.13 -4.78 -3.38
CA ASP A 87 26.49 -4.55 -1.97
C ASP A 87 25.79 -3.29 -1.44
N ILE A 88 25.20 -3.37 -0.24
CA ILE A 88 24.36 -2.28 0.31
C ILE A 88 25.15 -0.98 0.50
N LEU A 89 26.37 -1.07 1.01
CA LEU A 89 27.19 0.11 1.29
C LEU A 89 27.66 0.75 -0.02
N SER A 90 28.08 -0.08 -0.98
CA SER A 90 28.46 0.35 -2.33
C SER A 90 27.29 1.04 -3.05
N TYR A 91 26.08 0.49 -2.96
CA TYR A 91 24.88 1.12 -3.49
C TYR A 91 24.65 2.48 -2.82
N SER A 92 24.65 2.51 -1.49
CA SER A 92 24.42 3.72 -0.70
C SER A 92 25.41 4.85 -1.03
N GLU A 93 26.70 4.54 -1.20
CA GLU A 93 27.73 5.52 -1.59
C GLU A 93 27.53 6.04 -3.01
N SER A 94 27.08 5.17 -3.93
CA SER A 94 26.88 5.51 -5.33
C SER A 94 25.63 6.37 -5.57
N GLU A 95 24.55 6.10 -4.84
CA GLU A 95 23.26 6.78 -5.01
C GLU A 95 23.22 8.08 -4.18
N TRP A 96 23.70 8.02 -2.94
CA TRP A 96 23.60 9.13 -1.98
C TRP A 96 24.92 9.90 -1.81
N LYS A 97 25.38 10.54 -2.89
CA LYS A 97 26.67 11.28 -2.95
C LYS A 97 26.68 12.65 -2.24
N GLY A 98 25.51 13.19 -1.91
CA GLY A 98 25.38 14.54 -1.35
C GLY A 98 25.75 14.64 0.14
N ASN A 99 26.13 15.85 0.58
CA ASN A 99 26.34 16.17 2.00
C ASN A 99 25.10 16.79 2.67
N THR A 100 23.91 16.57 2.10
CA THR A 100 22.66 17.07 2.69
C THR A 100 22.32 16.27 3.95
N THR A 101 21.47 16.85 4.81
CA THR A 101 20.92 16.13 5.97
C THR A 101 20.18 14.86 5.54
N LYS A 102 19.37 14.94 4.46
CA LYS A 102 18.66 13.78 3.89
C LYS A 102 19.65 12.70 3.43
N SER A 103 20.65 13.06 2.64
CA SER A 103 21.66 12.09 2.17
C SER A 103 22.45 11.45 3.31
N THR A 104 22.71 12.20 4.39
CA THR A 104 23.38 11.66 5.58
C THR A 104 22.47 10.71 6.36
N LEU A 105 21.20 11.04 6.50
CA LEU A 105 20.18 10.20 7.15
C LEU A 105 19.99 8.88 6.39
N ILE A 106 19.81 8.92 5.07
CA ILE A 106 19.63 7.71 4.25
C ILE A 106 20.87 6.82 4.28
N ARG A 107 22.08 7.37 4.16
CA ARG A 107 23.34 6.60 4.31
C ARG A 107 23.47 5.95 5.68
N THR A 108 23.02 6.64 6.74
CA THR A 108 22.98 6.07 8.09
C THR A 108 21.99 4.90 8.16
N GLY A 109 20.83 5.04 7.53
CA GLY A 109 19.84 3.98 7.40
C GLY A 109 20.41 2.75 6.68
N TYR A 110 21.09 2.93 5.56
CA TYR A 110 21.78 1.84 4.86
C TYR A 110 22.89 1.20 5.68
N THR A 111 23.63 1.98 6.47
CA THR A 111 24.64 1.46 7.41
C THR A 111 24.00 0.59 8.50
N LYS A 112 22.81 0.95 9.00
CA LYS A 112 22.05 0.10 9.93
C LYS A 112 21.53 -1.16 9.23
N LEU A 113 20.99 -1.02 8.01
CA LEU A 113 20.49 -2.13 7.21
C LEU A 113 21.58 -3.17 6.90
N SER A 114 22.80 -2.72 6.59
CA SER A 114 23.93 -3.59 6.25
C SER A 114 24.41 -4.47 7.41
N GLN A 115 23.96 -4.20 8.64
CA GLN A 115 24.23 -5.07 9.79
C GLN A 115 23.41 -6.36 9.75
N ARG A 116 22.32 -6.38 8.97
CA ARG A 116 21.44 -7.55 8.82
C ARG A 116 21.46 -8.15 7.42
N PHE A 117 21.78 -7.35 6.41
CA PHE A 117 21.78 -7.78 5.01
C PHE A 117 23.10 -7.44 4.34
N GLY A 118 23.56 -8.30 3.42
CA GLY A 118 24.79 -8.05 2.65
C GLY A 118 24.55 -7.25 1.37
N SER A 119 23.40 -7.48 0.73
CA SER A 119 23.13 -6.99 -0.61
C SER A 119 21.74 -6.39 -0.74
N LEU A 120 21.53 -5.63 -1.82
CA LEU A 120 20.28 -5.01 -2.23
C LEU A 120 19.97 -5.40 -3.67
N ARG A 121 18.70 -5.65 -3.97
CA ARG A 121 18.19 -5.63 -5.35
C ARG A 121 17.29 -4.42 -5.51
N GLN A 122 17.60 -3.60 -6.51
CA GLN A 122 16.74 -2.49 -6.88
C GLN A 122 15.54 -3.04 -7.64
N VAL A 123 14.35 -2.61 -7.25
CA VAL A 123 13.10 -2.98 -7.91
C VAL A 123 12.70 -1.84 -8.84
N ARG A 124 12.13 -2.18 -10.00
CA ARG A 124 11.59 -1.19 -10.93
C ARG A 124 10.65 -0.22 -10.20
N GLY A 125 11.00 1.06 -10.26
CA GLY A 125 10.27 2.16 -9.62
C GLY A 125 9.04 2.60 -10.41
N ASP A 126 8.19 1.65 -10.80
CA ASP A 126 6.87 1.93 -11.39
C ASP A 126 5.76 1.85 -10.33
N ASN A 127 4.52 2.04 -10.77
CA ASN A 127 3.34 2.02 -9.92
C ASN A 127 2.96 0.63 -9.38
N TYR A 128 3.74 -0.42 -9.67
CA TYR A 128 3.66 -1.75 -9.07
C TYR A 128 4.77 -2.03 -8.06
N CYS A 129 5.68 -1.08 -7.79
CA CYS A 129 6.91 -1.30 -7.03
C CYS A 129 6.69 -2.08 -5.71
N ALA A 130 5.74 -1.65 -4.87
CA ALA A 130 5.43 -2.30 -3.59
C ALA A 130 4.93 -3.74 -3.75
N LEU A 131 3.99 -3.98 -4.68
CA LEU A 131 3.46 -5.31 -4.98
C LEU A 131 4.57 -6.24 -5.49
N ARG A 132 5.40 -5.73 -6.40
CA ARG A 132 6.51 -6.47 -7.00
C ARG A 132 7.57 -6.84 -5.98
N ALA A 133 8.01 -5.87 -5.18
CA ALA A 133 9.02 -6.11 -4.16
C ALA A 133 8.55 -7.14 -3.13
N THR A 134 7.29 -7.03 -2.69
CA THR A 134 6.66 -7.97 -1.76
C THR A 134 6.55 -9.37 -2.37
N LEU A 135 5.98 -9.49 -3.57
CA LEU A 135 5.82 -10.79 -4.22
C LEU A 135 7.18 -11.45 -4.51
N PHE A 136 8.17 -10.68 -4.93
CA PHE A 136 9.52 -11.20 -5.14
C PHE A 136 10.08 -11.80 -3.85
N GLN A 137 9.99 -11.08 -2.72
CA GLN A 137 10.45 -11.61 -1.44
C GLN A 137 9.66 -12.85 -1.02
N VAL A 138 8.34 -12.82 -1.16
CA VAL A 138 7.47 -13.95 -0.86
C VAL A 138 7.91 -15.19 -1.65
N LEU A 139 8.07 -15.09 -2.97
CA LEU A 139 8.46 -16.22 -3.80
C LEU A 139 9.91 -16.66 -3.55
N SER A 140 10.84 -15.74 -3.28
CA SER A 140 12.25 -16.07 -3.08
C SER A 140 12.59 -16.60 -1.69
N THR A 141 11.72 -16.40 -0.70
CA THR A 141 11.97 -16.80 0.71
C THR A 141 10.99 -17.80 1.28
N SER A 142 9.79 -17.97 0.70
CA SER A 142 8.78 -18.90 1.20
C SER A 142 9.30 -20.35 1.24
N THR A 143 9.05 -21.00 2.38
CA THR A 143 9.30 -22.44 2.59
C THR A 143 8.03 -23.26 2.50
N GLN A 144 6.87 -22.63 2.57
CA GLN A 144 5.55 -23.23 2.44
C GLN A 144 4.57 -22.20 1.86
N PRO A 145 3.58 -22.62 1.05
CA PRO A 145 2.48 -21.74 0.67
C PRO A 145 1.55 -21.51 1.87
N PRO A 146 0.90 -20.35 1.98
CA PRO A 146 -0.07 -20.12 3.06
C PRO A 146 -1.27 -21.06 2.94
N ILE A 147 -1.97 -21.31 4.05
CA ILE A 147 -3.03 -22.33 4.13
C ILE A 147 -4.15 -22.04 3.13
N TRP A 148 -4.55 -20.77 2.99
CA TRP A 148 -5.58 -20.35 2.03
C TRP A 148 -5.23 -20.74 0.59
N LEU A 149 -3.96 -20.66 0.21
CA LEU A 149 -3.50 -21.02 -1.14
C LEU A 149 -3.50 -22.53 -1.38
N GLN A 150 -3.51 -23.35 -0.32
CA GLN A 150 -3.50 -24.81 -0.40
C GLN A 150 -4.91 -25.42 -0.35
N VAL A 151 -5.78 -24.87 0.50
CA VAL A 151 -7.06 -25.50 0.86
C VAL A 151 -8.23 -24.87 0.10
N GLU A 152 -8.13 -23.60 -0.28
CA GLU A 152 -9.25 -22.87 -0.85
C GLU A 152 -9.25 -22.96 -2.38
N HIS A 153 -10.45 -22.93 -2.96
CA HIS A 153 -10.63 -22.81 -4.39
C HIS A 153 -10.45 -21.35 -4.82
N ILE A 154 -9.24 -20.82 -4.68
CA ILE A 154 -8.96 -19.39 -4.94
C ILE A 154 -9.33 -18.94 -6.36
N SER A 155 -9.47 -19.88 -7.30
CA SER A 155 -9.92 -19.64 -8.67
C SER A 155 -11.41 -19.28 -8.77
N THR A 156 -12.23 -19.53 -7.74
CA THR A 156 -13.64 -19.13 -7.69
C THR A 156 -13.84 -17.74 -7.09
N TRP A 157 -12.84 -17.17 -6.40
CA TRP A 157 -13.01 -15.90 -5.68
C TRP A 157 -13.38 -14.73 -6.59
N ALA A 158 -12.88 -14.72 -7.83
CA ALA A 158 -13.30 -13.72 -8.81
C ALA A 158 -14.80 -13.85 -9.12
N GLU A 159 -15.27 -15.08 -9.40
CA GLU A 159 -16.68 -15.36 -9.71
C GLU A 159 -17.59 -15.03 -8.52
N GLU A 160 -17.18 -15.40 -7.31
CA GLU A 160 -17.90 -15.15 -6.06
C GLU A 160 -18.01 -13.65 -5.75
N LEU A 161 -16.90 -12.91 -5.90
CA LEU A 161 -16.87 -11.48 -5.68
C LEU A 161 -17.73 -10.74 -6.72
N GLU A 162 -17.68 -11.16 -7.99
CA GLU A 162 -18.55 -10.58 -9.01
C GLU A 162 -20.02 -10.87 -8.75
N ALA A 163 -20.37 -12.10 -8.38
CA ALA A 163 -21.74 -12.48 -8.07
C ALA A 163 -22.31 -11.74 -6.84
N ARG A 164 -21.46 -11.46 -5.84
CA ARG A 164 -21.86 -10.80 -4.60
C ARG A 164 -21.90 -9.27 -4.73
N GLU A 165 -20.90 -8.68 -5.40
CA GLU A 165 -20.65 -7.23 -5.35
C GLU A 165 -20.67 -6.55 -6.72
N GLY A 166 -20.54 -7.28 -7.83
CA GLY A 166 -20.47 -6.69 -9.19
C GLY A 166 -19.34 -5.66 -9.32
N LEU A 167 -18.12 -6.05 -8.92
CA LEU A 167 -16.94 -5.19 -8.85
C LEU A 167 -15.95 -5.42 -9.99
N ILE A 168 -15.93 -6.61 -10.57
CA ILE A 168 -14.91 -7.07 -11.52
C ILE A 168 -15.24 -6.68 -12.95
N GLY A 169 -16.51 -6.49 -13.30
CA GLY A 169 -16.91 -6.16 -14.69
C GLY A 169 -16.26 -4.89 -15.30
N GLN A 170 -15.67 -4.00 -14.48
CA GLN A 170 -14.95 -2.80 -14.93
C GLN A 170 -13.45 -2.82 -14.58
N TRP A 171 -12.88 -4.01 -14.37
CA TRP A 171 -11.47 -4.15 -14.02
C TRP A 171 -10.56 -3.55 -15.10
N MET A 172 -9.61 -2.72 -14.68
CA MET A 172 -8.66 -2.07 -15.58
C MET A 172 -7.35 -2.84 -15.62
N PHE A 173 -7.15 -3.62 -16.70
CA PHE A 173 -5.90 -4.34 -16.93
C PHE A 173 -4.85 -3.49 -17.66
N PRO A 174 -3.55 -3.72 -17.38
CA PRO A 174 -2.44 -3.22 -18.17
C PRO A 174 -2.59 -3.57 -19.65
N SER A 175 -2.04 -2.75 -20.55
CA SER A 175 -2.10 -2.98 -21.99
C SER A 175 -1.57 -4.34 -22.42
N GLU A 176 -0.51 -4.80 -21.77
CA GLU A 176 0.19 -6.06 -22.00
C GLU A 176 -0.67 -7.27 -21.60
N CYS A 177 -1.64 -7.06 -20.72
CA CYS A 177 -2.60 -8.07 -20.29
C CYS A 177 -3.86 -8.08 -21.17
N ARG A 178 -4.08 -7.07 -22.02
CA ARG A 178 -5.28 -7.03 -22.88
C ARG A 178 -5.09 -8.00 -24.04
N GLN A 179 -5.83 -9.10 -24.04
CA GLN A 179 -5.82 -10.04 -25.17
C GLN A 179 -6.38 -9.37 -26.43
N GLY A 180 -5.72 -9.62 -27.56
CA GLY A 180 -5.93 -8.91 -28.83
C GLY A 180 -7.26 -9.18 -29.55
N ASP A 181 -8.18 -9.96 -28.99
CA ASP A 181 -9.50 -10.22 -29.57
C ASP A 181 -10.68 -9.67 -28.76
N GLY A 182 -10.44 -9.12 -27.55
CA GLY A 182 -11.47 -8.55 -26.69
C GLY A 182 -12.54 -9.54 -26.21
N SER A 183 -12.30 -10.85 -26.31
CA SER A 183 -13.31 -11.87 -26.02
C SER A 183 -13.29 -12.41 -24.59
N GLU A 184 -12.21 -12.23 -23.84
CA GLU A 184 -12.10 -12.76 -22.47
C GLU A 184 -12.74 -11.80 -21.45
N ASP A 185 -13.67 -12.35 -20.64
CA ASP A 185 -14.28 -11.63 -19.54
C ASP A 185 -13.28 -11.38 -18.39
N ALA A 186 -13.40 -10.24 -17.71
CA ALA A 186 -12.48 -9.84 -16.65
C ALA A 186 -12.41 -10.86 -15.50
N VAL A 187 -13.54 -11.50 -15.18
CA VAL A 187 -13.61 -12.56 -14.17
C VAL A 187 -12.76 -13.76 -14.60
N GLN A 188 -12.86 -14.17 -15.87
CA GLN A 188 -12.12 -15.31 -16.41
C GLN A 188 -10.61 -15.02 -16.48
N GLN A 189 -10.24 -13.79 -16.84
CA GLN A 189 -8.85 -13.37 -16.85
C GLN A 189 -8.24 -13.35 -15.44
N LEU A 190 -8.94 -12.79 -14.44
CA LEU A 190 -8.48 -12.80 -13.05
C LEU A 190 -8.38 -14.21 -12.49
N LYS A 191 -9.33 -15.09 -12.82
CA LYS A 191 -9.27 -16.51 -12.47
C LYS A 191 -7.99 -17.17 -12.96
N ARG A 192 -7.59 -16.93 -14.22
CA ARG A 192 -6.32 -17.41 -14.77
C ARG A 192 -5.13 -16.88 -13.98
N TYR A 193 -5.14 -15.60 -13.61
CA TYR A 193 -4.06 -14.99 -12.84
C TYR A 193 -3.98 -15.51 -11.40
N MET A 194 -5.11 -15.82 -10.77
CA MET A 194 -5.15 -16.51 -9.47
C MET A 194 -4.53 -17.91 -9.55
N GLU A 195 -4.86 -18.69 -10.59
CA GLU A 195 -4.24 -19.99 -10.84
C GLU A 195 -2.74 -19.87 -11.12
N LEU A 196 -2.33 -18.84 -11.88
CA LEU A 196 -0.92 -18.53 -12.12
C LEU A 196 -0.17 -18.25 -10.81
N LEU A 197 -0.75 -17.44 -9.91
CA LEU A 197 -0.19 -17.14 -8.60
C LEU A 197 0.00 -18.42 -7.77
N GLN A 198 -1.03 -19.26 -7.68
CA GLN A 198 -0.94 -20.55 -6.99
C GLN A 198 0.19 -21.41 -7.54
N ASN A 199 0.23 -21.58 -8.87
CA ASN A 199 1.23 -22.40 -9.54
C ASN A 199 2.67 -21.88 -9.31
N ARG A 200 2.88 -20.56 -9.39
CA ARG A 200 4.20 -19.97 -9.20
C ARG A 200 4.68 -20.02 -7.75
N TRP A 201 3.79 -19.82 -6.79
CA TRP A 201 4.14 -19.94 -5.38
C TRP A 201 4.46 -21.39 -5.01
N GLN A 202 3.65 -22.35 -5.47
CA GLN A 202 3.92 -23.78 -5.27
C GLN A 202 5.24 -24.21 -5.93
N ALA A 203 5.51 -23.74 -7.15
CA ALA A 203 6.77 -24.02 -7.84
C ALA A 203 7.98 -23.43 -7.09
N ALA A 204 7.85 -22.22 -6.55
CA ALA A 204 8.91 -21.58 -5.77
C ALA A 204 9.22 -22.35 -4.47
N VAL A 205 8.19 -22.80 -3.76
CA VAL A 205 8.34 -23.66 -2.57
C VAL A 205 8.91 -25.04 -2.93
N GLY A 206 8.52 -25.58 -4.08
CA GLY A 206 8.99 -26.88 -4.57
C GLY A 206 10.42 -26.91 -5.10
N CYS A 207 11.11 -25.77 -5.18
CA CYS A 207 12.51 -25.71 -5.61
C CYS A 207 13.42 -26.45 -4.63
N SER A 208 14.39 -27.20 -5.19
CA SER A 208 15.33 -28.02 -4.41
C SER A 208 16.44 -27.22 -3.72
N SER A 209 16.66 -25.97 -4.14
CA SER A 209 17.73 -25.11 -3.65
C SER A 209 17.36 -23.62 -3.73
N ALA A 210 18.06 -22.79 -2.96
CA ALA A 210 17.90 -21.34 -3.01
C ALA A 210 18.26 -20.78 -4.39
N GLU A 211 19.27 -21.35 -5.05
CA GLU A 211 19.71 -20.95 -6.39
C GLU A 211 18.66 -21.30 -7.46
N GLU A 212 17.99 -22.44 -7.35
CA GLU A 212 16.89 -22.80 -8.25
C GLU A 212 15.71 -21.85 -8.08
N ARG A 213 15.35 -21.54 -6.83
CA ARG A 213 14.27 -20.61 -6.50
C ARG A 213 14.58 -19.19 -6.98
N GLN A 214 15.82 -18.75 -6.82
CA GLN A 214 16.29 -17.46 -7.34
C GLN A 214 16.15 -17.40 -8.87
N ARG A 215 16.57 -18.43 -9.60
CA ARG A 215 16.39 -18.49 -11.07
C ARG A 215 14.92 -18.52 -11.48
N LEU A 216 14.04 -19.13 -10.69
CA LEU A 216 12.60 -19.09 -10.92
C LEU A 216 12.09 -17.66 -10.80
N CYS A 217 12.45 -16.95 -9.73
CA CYS A 217 12.05 -15.57 -9.54
C CYS A 217 12.62 -14.67 -10.66
N GLU A 218 13.88 -14.82 -11.03
CA GLU A 218 14.49 -14.05 -12.14
C GLU A 218 13.82 -14.27 -13.49
N ARG A 219 13.18 -15.42 -13.72
CA ARG A 219 12.35 -15.65 -14.92
C ARG A 219 10.98 -14.99 -14.84
N VAL A 220 10.36 -15.05 -13.66
CA VAL A 220 9.03 -14.47 -13.43
C VAL A 220 9.08 -12.95 -13.51
N PHE A 221 10.11 -12.34 -12.93
CA PHE A 221 10.20 -10.88 -12.78
C PHE A 221 10.97 -10.20 -13.91
N GLN A 222 10.56 -10.47 -15.16
CA GLN A 222 11.13 -9.86 -16.38
C GLN A 222 10.20 -8.82 -17.02
N GLY A 223 9.10 -8.48 -16.35
CA GLY A 223 8.00 -7.73 -16.93
C GLY A 223 7.06 -8.64 -17.75
N GLY A 224 6.26 -8.01 -18.61
CA GLY A 224 5.32 -8.72 -19.50
C GLY A 224 4.08 -9.29 -18.79
N GLU A 225 3.30 -10.06 -19.53
CA GLU A 225 1.97 -10.54 -19.09
C GLU A 225 2.04 -11.44 -17.85
N GLU A 226 3.07 -12.28 -17.74
CA GLU A 226 3.20 -13.21 -16.61
C GLU A 226 3.39 -12.44 -15.29
N GLU A 227 4.33 -11.50 -15.24
CA GLU A 227 4.57 -10.69 -14.06
C GLU A 227 3.36 -9.81 -13.74
N LEU A 228 2.84 -9.09 -14.74
CA LEU A 228 1.70 -8.19 -14.55
C LEU A 228 0.45 -8.96 -14.12
N GLY A 229 0.23 -10.16 -14.66
CA GLY A 229 -0.85 -11.05 -14.25
C GLY A 229 -0.76 -11.43 -12.77
N LEU A 230 0.43 -11.78 -12.27
CA LEU A 230 0.64 -12.04 -10.85
C LEU A 230 0.34 -10.81 -9.97
N LEU A 231 0.71 -9.62 -10.43
CA LEU A 231 0.45 -8.37 -9.71
C LEU A 231 -1.05 -8.02 -9.68
N GLU A 232 -1.78 -8.31 -10.76
CA GLU A 232 -3.24 -8.20 -10.80
C GLU A 232 -3.93 -9.24 -9.90
N ALA A 233 -3.40 -10.46 -9.79
CA ALA A 233 -3.88 -11.45 -8.83
C ALA A 233 -3.73 -10.96 -7.38
N LEU A 234 -2.61 -10.31 -7.05
CA LEU A 234 -2.41 -9.69 -5.73
C LEU A 234 -3.44 -8.58 -5.45
N LYS A 235 -3.75 -7.75 -6.46
CA LYS A 235 -4.82 -6.75 -6.34
C LYS A 235 -6.17 -7.41 -6.07
N LEU A 236 -6.51 -8.49 -6.77
CA LEU A 236 -7.75 -9.22 -6.49
C LEU A 236 -7.78 -9.78 -5.06
N LEU A 237 -6.69 -10.38 -4.59
CA LEU A 237 -6.57 -10.85 -3.20
C LEU A 237 -6.82 -9.73 -2.19
N MET A 238 -6.23 -8.55 -2.42
CA MET A 238 -6.47 -7.37 -1.58
C MET A 238 -7.94 -6.95 -1.61
N LEU A 239 -8.58 -6.95 -2.77
CA LEU A 239 -10.00 -6.57 -2.89
C LEU A 239 -10.93 -7.57 -2.19
N VAL A 240 -10.68 -8.87 -2.34
CA VAL A 240 -11.44 -9.92 -1.65
C VAL A 240 -11.34 -9.72 -0.14
N ARG A 241 -10.12 -9.56 0.38
CA ARG A 241 -9.87 -9.33 1.81
C ARG A 241 -10.51 -8.03 2.30
N ALA A 242 -10.47 -6.98 1.50
CA ALA A 242 -11.15 -5.71 1.81
C ALA A 242 -12.67 -5.89 1.90
N SER A 243 -13.29 -6.59 0.92
CA SER A 243 -14.73 -6.89 0.93
C SER A 243 -15.15 -7.71 2.15
N GLU A 244 -14.34 -8.69 2.55
CA GLU A 244 -14.58 -9.49 3.76
C GLU A 244 -14.53 -8.63 5.03
N PHE A 245 -13.47 -7.81 5.21
CA PHE A 245 -13.37 -6.93 6.37
C PHE A 245 -14.51 -5.92 6.41
N HIS A 246 -14.86 -5.32 5.28
CA HIS A 246 -16.00 -4.41 5.21
C HIS A 246 -17.31 -5.10 5.61
N THR A 247 -17.55 -6.33 5.14
CA THR A 247 -18.75 -7.09 5.53
C THR A 247 -18.77 -7.33 7.03
N THR A 248 -17.67 -7.79 7.61
CA THR A 248 -17.53 -7.99 9.07
C THR A 248 -17.77 -6.68 9.84
N MET A 249 -17.25 -5.55 9.36
CA MET A 249 -17.49 -4.24 9.96
C MET A 249 -18.97 -3.86 9.96
N GLN A 250 -19.67 -4.06 8.84
CA GLN A 250 -21.11 -3.75 8.73
C GLN A 250 -21.96 -4.64 9.64
N GLU A 251 -21.51 -5.86 9.89
CA GLU A 251 -22.15 -6.80 10.82
C GLU A 251 -21.81 -6.53 12.30
N GLY A 252 -20.96 -5.53 12.58
CA GLY A 252 -20.49 -5.21 13.93
C GLY A 252 -19.48 -6.20 14.50
N GLY A 253 -18.84 -6.99 13.63
CA GLY A 253 -17.76 -7.90 13.98
C GLY A 253 -16.44 -7.18 14.23
N ASP A 254 -15.48 -7.92 14.80
CA ASP A 254 -14.14 -7.41 15.08
C ASP A 254 -13.28 -7.41 13.81
N VAL A 255 -12.57 -6.31 13.58
CA VAL A 255 -11.65 -6.16 12.46
C VAL A 255 -10.38 -5.43 12.89
N PRO A 256 -9.26 -5.66 12.19
CA PRO A 256 -8.03 -4.92 12.42
C PRO A 256 -8.22 -3.40 12.35
N VAL A 257 -7.45 -2.66 13.16
CA VAL A 257 -7.57 -1.20 13.28
C VAL A 257 -7.40 -0.49 11.93
N PHE A 258 -6.49 -0.99 11.07
CA PHE A 258 -6.26 -0.39 9.75
C PHE A 258 -7.50 -0.40 8.86
N CYS A 259 -8.45 -1.33 9.05
CA CYS A 259 -9.70 -1.37 8.28
C CYS A 259 -10.54 -0.11 8.50
N TRP A 260 -10.61 0.38 9.75
CA TRP A 260 -11.27 1.64 10.06
C TRP A 260 -10.58 2.82 9.36
N LEU A 261 -9.25 2.82 9.30
CA LEU A 261 -8.49 3.86 8.59
C LEU A 261 -8.70 3.78 7.08
N LEU A 262 -8.73 2.56 6.51
CA LEU A 262 -8.94 2.32 5.08
C LEU A 262 -10.30 2.88 4.63
N TYR A 263 -11.36 2.59 5.41
CA TYR A 263 -12.74 2.96 5.10
C TYR A 263 -13.18 4.33 5.65
N ALA A 264 -12.39 4.99 6.50
CA ALA A 264 -12.65 6.36 6.92
C ALA A 264 -12.25 7.40 5.87
N ARG A 265 -11.53 7.02 4.81
CA ARG A 265 -11.16 7.93 3.71
C ARG A 265 -12.37 8.22 2.84
N ASP A 266 -12.62 9.50 2.55
CA ASP A 266 -13.72 9.95 1.66
C ASP A 266 -13.70 9.28 0.28
N SER A 267 -12.53 8.85 -0.19
CA SER A 267 -12.34 8.19 -1.49
C SER A 267 -12.38 6.66 -1.43
N SER A 268 -12.61 6.06 -0.25
CA SER A 268 -12.51 4.60 -0.03
C SER A 268 -13.51 4.10 1.03
N ASP A 269 -14.69 4.70 1.14
CA ASP A 269 -15.72 4.37 2.15
C ASP A 269 -16.31 2.96 2.06
N CYS A 270 -16.14 2.26 0.94
CA CYS A 270 -16.59 0.89 0.73
C CYS A 270 -15.67 0.17 -0.28
N PRO A 271 -15.76 -1.17 -0.43
CA PRO A 271 -14.94 -1.92 -1.39
C PRO A 271 -15.05 -1.41 -2.83
N ARG A 272 -16.23 -0.89 -3.23
CA ARG A 272 -16.43 -0.32 -4.57
C ARG A 272 -15.62 0.95 -4.80
N THR A 273 -15.65 1.90 -3.85
CA THR A 273 -14.90 3.15 -3.97
C THR A 273 -13.41 2.91 -3.75
N PHE A 274 -13.02 1.97 -2.88
CA PHE A 274 -11.64 1.50 -2.76
C PHE A 274 -11.10 0.98 -4.11
N LEU A 275 -11.84 0.08 -4.78
CA LEU A 275 -11.44 -0.41 -6.09
C LEU A 275 -11.33 0.74 -7.11
N ALA A 276 -12.38 1.54 -7.25
CA ALA A 276 -12.47 2.56 -8.29
C ALA A 276 -11.41 3.68 -8.13
N ASN A 277 -11.12 4.10 -6.89
CA ASN A 277 -10.30 5.28 -6.65
C ASN A 277 -8.86 4.98 -6.25
N HIS A 278 -8.57 3.77 -5.74
CA HIS A 278 -7.25 3.42 -5.22
C HIS A 278 -6.68 2.21 -5.95
N LEU A 279 -7.27 1.03 -5.77
CA LEU A 279 -6.69 -0.21 -6.28
C LEU A 279 -6.58 -0.23 -7.81
N SER A 280 -7.52 0.39 -8.53
CA SER A 280 -7.47 0.51 -9.99
C SER A 280 -6.37 1.44 -10.50
N ARG A 281 -5.84 2.33 -9.65
CA ARG A 281 -4.72 3.23 -9.97
C ARG A 281 -3.37 2.53 -9.79
N VAL A 282 -3.32 1.48 -8.97
CA VAL A 282 -2.13 0.66 -8.73
C VAL A 282 -1.67 0.04 -10.05
N GLY A 283 -0.45 0.42 -10.46
CA GLY A 283 0.14 0.05 -11.74
C GLY A 283 -0.01 1.09 -12.86
N PHE A 284 -0.83 2.12 -12.68
CA PHE A 284 -1.11 3.13 -13.70
C PHE A 284 -0.64 4.52 -13.28
N SER A 285 -1.30 5.10 -12.28
CA SER A 285 -1.10 6.50 -11.86
C SER A 285 -0.66 6.65 -10.41
N GLY A 286 -0.65 5.57 -9.62
CA GLY A 286 -0.13 5.57 -8.26
C GLY A 286 0.29 4.17 -7.80
N GLY A 287 1.12 4.09 -6.77
CA GLY A 287 1.44 2.86 -6.05
C GLY A 287 0.51 2.60 -4.86
N LEU A 288 0.84 1.62 -4.03
CA LEU A 288 0.12 1.39 -2.78
C LEU A 288 0.41 2.50 -1.76
N GLU A 289 -0.61 2.94 -1.05
CA GLU A 289 -0.48 3.78 0.14
C GLU A 289 -0.10 2.94 1.38
N GLN A 290 0.39 3.58 2.44
CA GLN A 290 0.79 2.87 3.68
C GLN A 290 -0.36 2.02 4.28
N VAL A 291 -1.59 2.53 4.30
CA VAL A 291 -2.75 1.77 4.80
C VAL A 291 -3.05 0.54 3.95
N GLU A 292 -2.70 0.57 2.66
CA GLU A 292 -2.89 -0.54 1.72
C GLU A 292 -1.77 -1.58 1.84
N MET A 293 -0.60 -1.22 2.39
CA MET A 293 0.44 -2.19 2.76
C MET A 293 -0.04 -3.14 3.87
N PHE A 294 -0.85 -2.66 4.82
CA PHE A 294 -1.50 -3.54 5.80
C PHE A 294 -2.43 -4.53 5.09
N LEU A 295 -3.29 -4.03 4.19
CA LEU A 295 -4.19 -4.88 3.40
C LEU A 295 -3.44 -5.93 2.59
N LEU A 296 -2.30 -5.56 1.98
CA LEU A 296 -1.42 -6.50 1.27
C LEU A 296 -0.88 -7.60 2.19
N GLY A 297 -0.42 -7.23 3.39
CA GLY A 297 0.02 -8.20 4.40
C GLY A 297 -1.08 -9.19 4.78
N TYR A 298 -2.29 -8.70 5.07
CA TYR A 298 -3.45 -9.56 5.35
C TYR A 298 -3.90 -10.41 4.16
N ALA A 299 -3.83 -9.88 2.94
CA ALA A 299 -4.17 -10.61 1.73
C ALA A 299 -3.22 -11.80 1.50
N LEU A 300 -1.94 -11.64 1.83
CA LEU A 300 -0.91 -12.67 1.66
C LEU A 300 -0.71 -13.56 2.89
N GLN A 301 -1.25 -13.16 4.06
CA GLN A 301 -0.88 -13.72 5.36
C GLN A 301 0.65 -13.67 5.60
N CYS A 302 1.24 -12.51 5.34
CA CYS A 302 2.66 -12.28 5.58
C CYS A 302 2.89 -10.94 6.29
N THR A 303 3.94 -10.87 7.09
CA THR A 303 4.37 -9.64 7.75
C THR A 303 5.44 -8.96 6.91
N ILE A 304 5.11 -7.81 6.35
CA ILE A 304 6.02 -7.01 5.54
C ILE A 304 6.78 -6.07 6.47
N GLN A 305 8.02 -6.44 6.82
CA GLN A 305 8.93 -5.60 7.58
C GLN A 305 9.61 -4.61 6.62
N VAL A 306 9.36 -3.31 6.80
CA VAL A 306 9.91 -2.26 5.95
C VAL A 306 10.91 -1.41 6.74
N TYR A 307 12.13 -1.33 6.22
CA TYR A 307 13.14 -0.38 6.68
C TYR A 307 12.92 0.96 5.99
N ARG A 308 12.35 1.94 6.69
CA ARG A 308 12.05 3.28 6.18
C ARG A 308 13.25 4.19 6.44
N LEU A 309 14.15 4.30 5.47
CA LEU A 309 15.46 4.93 5.68
C LEU A 309 15.37 6.42 6.01
N TYR A 310 14.33 7.10 5.53
CA TYR A 310 14.09 8.51 5.88
C TYR A 310 13.53 8.69 7.31
N MET A 311 13.21 7.59 7.99
CA MET A 311 12.81 7.53 9.41
C MET A 311 13.91 6.92 10.30
N THR A 312 15.17 6.92 9.85
CA THR A 312 16.29 6.23 10.54
C THR A 312 16.48 6.59 12.01
N ASP A 313 16.12 7.82 12.41
CA ASP A 313 16.29 8.33 13.77
C ASP A 313 14.99 8.32 14.59
N THR A 314 13.93 7.70 14.08
CA THR A 314 12.65 7.54 14.78
C THR A 314 12.35 6.07 15.06
N GLU A 315 11.29 5.81 15.83
CA GLU A 315 10.77 4.46 16.05
C GLU A 315 10.21 3.80 14.78
N GLU A 316 9.89 4.60 13.75
CA GLU A 316 9.35 4.14 12.48
C GLU A 316 10.42 3.66 11.50
N PHE A 317 11.72 3.70 11.86
CA PHE A 317 12.80 3.16 11.02
C PHE A 317 12.48 1.73 10.56
N VAL A 318 11.86 0.93 11.42
CA VAL A 318 11.35 -0.39 11.08
C VAL A 318 9.85 -0.40 11.34
N THR A 319 9.06 -0.49 10.28
CA THR A 319 7.60 -0.62 10.34
C THR A 319 7.18 -2.01 9.88
N TYR A 320 6.08 -2.52 10.42
CA TYR A 320 5.56 -3.85 10.10
C TYR A 320 4.14 -3.74 9.56
N TYR A 321 3.87 -4.42 8.45
CA TYR A 321 2.55 -4.48 7.83
C TYR A 321 2.09 -5.94 7.71
N PRO A 322 1.10 -6.39 8.51
CA PRO A 322 0.53 -5.68 9.64
C PRO A 322 1.43 -5.73 10.89
N ASP A 323 1.08 -4.94 11.90
CA ASP A 323 1.86 -4.77 13.13
C ASP A 323 1.41 -5.66 14.29
N ASP A 324 0.30 -6.37 14.13
CA ASP A 324 -0.32 -7.30 15.07
C ASP A 324 0.00 -8.78 14.81
N HIS A 325 0.57 -9.10 13.65
CA HIS A 325 1.01 -10.46 13.27
C HIS A 325 2.53 -10.62 13.14
N LYS A 326 3.30 -9.89 13.95
CA LYS A 326 4.78 -9.85 13.84
C LYS A 326 5.48 -11.19 14.12
N GLU A 327 4.87 -12.04 14.94
CA GLU A 327 5.52 -13.24 15.49
C GLU A 327 4.94 -14.55 14.92
N ASP A 328 3.75 -14.50 14.33
CA ASP A 328 2.99 -15.68 13.90
C ASP A 328 2.91 -15.83 12.37
N TRP A 329 3.12 -14.76 11.60
CA TRP A 329 3.15 -14.83 10.14
C TRP A 329 4.58 -14.87 9.57
N PRO A 330 4.79 -15.52 8.41
CA PRO A 330 6.05 -15.43 7.68
C PRO A 330 6.41 -13.96 7.40
N CYS A 331 7.64 -13.57 7.72
CA CYS A 331 8.09 -12.20 7.53
C CYS A 331 8.93 -12.05 6.25
N VAL A 332 8.60 -11.03 5.45
CA VAL A 332 9.40 -10.56 4.32
C VAL A 332 9.97 -9.17 4.61
N CYS A 333 11.17 -8.88 4.10
CA CYS A 333 11.86 -7.62 4.38
C CYS A 333 11.95 -6.76 3.13
N LEU A 334 11.58 -5.48 3.23
CA LEU A 334 11.76 -4.47 2.18
C LEU A 334 12.51 -3.27 2.75
N VAL A 335 13.06 -2.42 1.87
CA VAL A 335 13.62 -1.12 2.25
C VAL A 335 13.05 -0.04 1.36
N THR A 336 12.74 1.12 1.93
CA THR A 336 12.26 2.27 1.18
C THR A 336 12.94 3.56 1.64
N GLU A 337 13.18 4.45 0.68
CA GLU A 337 13.76 5.76 0.90
C GLU A 337 12.70 6.86 1.05
N ASP A 338 11.45 6.58 0.69
CA ASP A 338 10.38 7.60 0.54
C ASP A 338 8.93 7.07 0.61
N ASP A 339 8.71 5.80 0.98
CA ASP A 339 7.43 5.07 0.99
C ASP A 339 6.76 4.88 -0.40
N ARG A 340 7.44 5.26 -1.49
CA ARG A 340 6.95 5.07 -2.87
C ARG A 340 7.75 4.00 -3.59
N HIS A 341 9.05 3.95 -3.34
CA HIS A 341 9.97 3.02 -3.99
C HIS A 341 10.50 2.01 -2.97
N TYR A 342 10.29 0.73 -3.25
CA TYR A 342 10.65 -0.38 -2.36
C TYR A 342 11.70 -1.27 -3.03
N ASN A 343 12.85 -1.40 -2.39
CA ASN A 343 13.92 -2.30 -2.80
C ASN A 343 13.95 -3.54 -1.89
N VAL A 344 14.64 -4.58 -2.36
CA VAL A 344 14.71 -5.88 -1.68
C VAL A 344 16.09 -6.07 -1.05
N PRO A 345 16.24 -6.05 0.29
CA PRO A 345 17.47 -6.45 0.96
C PRO A 345 17.64 -7.98 0.93
N VAL A 346 18.86 -8.45 0.66
CA VAL A 346 19.19 -9.86 0.41
C VAL A 346 20.43 -10.30 1.20
N GLY A 347 20.43 -11.57 1.61
CA GLY A 347 21.58 -12.25 2.22
C GLY A 347 21.79 -11.91 3.69
N GLN A 348 22.60 -12.72 4.37
CA GLN A 348 23.19 -12.33 5.65
C GLN A 348 24.46 -11.50 5.38
N PRO A 349 24.87 -10.59 6.28
CA PRO A 349 26.11 -9.85 6.11
C PRO A 349 27.26 -10.86 5.98
N ASN A 350 28.20 -10.63 5.09
CA ASN A 350 29.33 -11.53 4.85
C ASN A 350 29.92 -12.12 6.16
N GLY A 351 29.63 -13.39 6.42
CA GLY A 351 30.34 -14.25 7.37
C GLY A 351 30.00 -14.08 8.86
N LEU A 352 29.13 -14.97 9.36
CA LEU A 352 29.40 -15.76 10.56
C LEU A 352 28.95 -17.21 10.35
#